data_AF-A0A2V9FPV9-F1
#
_entry.id   AF-A0A2V9FPV9-F1
#
_cell.length_a   1.000
_cell.length_b   1.000
_cell.length_c   1.000
_cell.angle_alpha   90.00
_cell.angle_beta   90.00
_cell.angle_gamma   90.00
#
_symmetry.space_group_name_H-M   'P 1'
#
loop_
_entity.id
_entity.type
_entity.pdbx_description
1 polymer ?
#
loop_
_entity_poly.entity_id
_entity_poly.type
_entity_poly.pdbx_seq_one_letter_code
_entity_poly.pdbx_strand_id
1 'polypeptide(L)' 'MGLVLLIIIWLITFASTYFFIAKTWWLPTGASAAAAGIDHHFTTTFILMGIVFVAAQVSLGALVWIYRDR' A
#
# COMPACT_ATOMS: atom_id res chain seq x y z
N MET A 1 10.94 3.51 -22.83
CA MET A 1 11.36 3.64 -21.41
C MET A 1 10.16 3.80 -20.47
N GLY A 2 9.13 4.61 -20.79
CA GLY A 2 7.94 4.79 -19.93
C GLY A 2 7.16 3.51 -19.58
N LEU A 3 7.01 2.57 -20.52
CA LEU A 3 6.32 1.30 -20.26
C LEU A 3 7.04 0.39 -19.25
N VAL A 4 8.37 0.32 -19.31
CA VAL A 4 9.17 -0.45 -18.34
C VAL A 4 9.02 0.16 -16.94
N LEU A 5 9.03 1.49 -16.87
CA LEU A 5 8.89 2.23 -15.62
C LEU A 5 7.48 2.05 -15.00
N LEU A 6 6.43 2.02 -15.83
CA LEU A 6 5.06 1.69 -15.41
C LEU A 6 4.98 0.28 -14.83
N ILE A 7 5.53 -0.72 -15.54
CA ILE A 7 5.49 -2.12 -15.09
C ILE A 7 6.20 -2.24 -13.75
N ILE A 8 7.37 -1.62 -13.58
CA ILE A 8 8.12 -1.64 -12.31
C ILE A 8 7.32 -1.00 -11.18
N ILE A 9 6.70 0.17 -11.41
CA ILE A 9 5.89 0.85 -10.40
C ILE A 9 4.72 -0.03 -9.95
N TRP A 10 4.01 -0.64 -10.89
CA TRP A 10 2.91 -1.55 -10.56
C TRP A 10 3.39 -2.79 -9.82
N LEU A 11 4.49 -3.41 -10.26
CA LEU A 11 5.05 -4.59 -9.60
C LEU A 11 5.41 -4.31 -8.13
N ILE A 12 6.11 -3.19 -7.89
CA ILE A 12 6.48 -2.77 -6.53
C ILE A 12 5.23 -2.41 -5.72
N THR A 13 4.24 -1.74 -6.32
CA THR A 13 2.99 -1.35 -5.65
C THR A 13 2.21 -2.57 -5.18
N PHE A 14 1.98 -3.54 -6.06
CA PHE A 14 1.20 -4.74 -5.72
C PHE A 14 1.97 -5.65 -4.77
N ALA A 15 3.29 -5.81 -4.96
CA ALA A 15 4.14 -6.53 -4.01
C ALA A 15 4.11 -5.87 -2.62
N SER A 16 4.16 -4.54 -2.55
CA SER A 16 4.07 -3.80 -1.27
C SER A 16 2.69 -3.97 -0.63
N THR A 17 1.61 -3.86 -1.41
CA THR A 17 0.22 -4.03 -0.96
C THR A 17 0.00 -5.39 -0.32
N TYR A 18 0.64 -6.44 -0.85
CA TYR A 18 0.59 -7.77 -0.24
C TYR A 18 1.10 -7.77 1.21
N PHE A 19 2.19 -7.06 1.50
CA PHE A 19 2.72 -6.96 2.88
C PHE A 19 1.78 -6.21 3.83
N PHE A 20 1.03 -5.21 3.34
CA PHE A 20 0.00 -4.54 4.15
C PHE A 20 -1.12 -5.52 4.58
N ILE A 21 -1.46 -6.48 3.71
CA ILE A 21 -2.52 -7.47 3.98
C ILE A 21 -2.00 -8.64 4.82
N ALA A 22 -0.80 -9.13 4.51
CA ALA A 22 -0.22 -10.31 5.15
C ALA A 22 0.06 -10.11 6.64
N LYS A 23 0.15 -8.85 7.11
CA LYS A 23 0.38 -8.50 8.53
C LYS A 23 1.56 -9.29 9.13
N THR A 24 2.55 -9.63 8.32
CA THR A 24 3.67 -10.49 8.74
C THR A 24 4.50 -9.86 9.86
N TRP A 25 4.49 -8.52 9.94
CA TRP A 25 5.22 -7.72 10.92
C TRP A 25 4.27 -7.02 11.91
N TRP A 26 3.15 -7.66 12.23
CA TRP A 26 2.14 -7.08 13.13
C TRP A 26 2.58 -7.10 14.60
N LEU A 27 1.88 -6.31 15.42
CA LEU A 27 2.15 -6.17 16.84
C LEU A 27 2.07 -7.52 17.59
N PRO A 28 2.98 -7.79 18.55
CA PRO A 28 2.91 -8.99 19.38
C PRO A 28 1.60 -9.05 20.17
N THR A 29 0.96 -10.21 20.18
CA THR A 29 -0.37 -10.41 20.82
C THR A 29 -0.43 -10.01 22.29
N GLY A 30 0.68 -10.15 23.03
CA GLY A 30 0.77 -9.75 24.44
C GLY A 30 0.78 -8.23 24.68
N ALA A 31 1.31 -7.43 23.75
CA ALA A 31 1.30 -5.96 23.85
C ALA A 31 -0.09 -5.39 23.48
N SER A 32 -0.77 -6.06 22.55
CA SER A 32 -2.07 -5.64 22.04
C SER A 32 -3.21 -5.78 23.07
N ALA A 33 -3.12 -6.76 23.97
CA ALA A 33 -4.13 -6.99 25.01
C ALA A 33 -4.24 -5.82 26.02
N ALA A 34 -3.18 -5.05 26.23
CA ALA A 34 -3.16 -3.92 27.16
C ALA A 34 -3.61 -2.59 26.53
N ALA A 35 -3.64 -2.50 25.18
CA ALA A 35 -3.80 -1.26 24.44
C ALA A 35 -4.77 -1.38 23.24
N ALA A 36 -5.83 -2.19 23.38
CA ALA A 36 -6.76 -2.51 22.30
C ALA A 36 -7.34 -1.28 21.56
N GLY A 37 -7.58 -0.16 22.25
CA GLY A 37 -8.02 1.09 21.63
C GLY A 37 -6.97 1.72 20.70
N ILE A 38 -5.70 1.73 21.12
CA ILE A 38 -4.59 2.23 20.31
C ILE A 38 -4.37 1.34 19.10
N ASP A 39 -4.46 0.02 19.26
CA ASP A 39 -4.32 -0.92 18.16
C ASP A 39 -5.43 -0.77 17.12
N HIS A 40 -6.67 -0.49 17.56
CA HIS A 40 -7.77 -0.23 16.65
C HIS A 40 -7.52 1.01 15.78
N HIS A 41 -7.06 2.11 16.39
CA HIS A 41 -6.66 3.31 15.66
C HIS A 41 -5.50 3.05 14.71
N PHE A 42 -4.45 2.38 15.19
CA PHE A 42 -3.30 2.01 14.37
C PHE A 42 -3.74 1.18 13.15
N THR A 43 -4.57 0.15 13.36
CA THR A 43 -5.09 -0.70 12.29
C THR A 43 -5.89 0.10 11.27
N THR A 44 -6.77 0.98 11.75
CA THR A 44 -7.64 1.79 10.90
C THR A 44 -6.83 2.76 10.04
N THR A 45 -5.90 3.49 10.66
CA THR A 45 -5.02 4.43 9.95
C THR A 45 -4.10 3.70 8.97
N PHE A 46 -3.56 2.54 9.35
CA PHE A 46 -2.71 1.73 8.50
C PHE A 46 -3.45 1.26 7.23
N ILE A 47 -4.69 0.77 7.38
CA ILE A 47 -5.53 0.37 6.24
C ILE A 47 -5.87 1.58 5.36
N LEU A 48 -6.29 2.69 5.96
CA LEU A 48 -6.59 3.92 5.22
C LEU A 48 -5.39 4.40 4.40
N MET A 49 -4.20 4.40 5.00
CA MET A 49 -2.98 4.78 4.28
C MET A 49 -2.62 3.80 3.18
N GLY A 50 -2.82 2.49 3.39
CA GLY A 50 -2.67 1.48 2.34
C GLY A 50 -3.59 1.73 1.14
N ILE A 51 -4.86 2.07 1.39
CA ILE A 51 -5.82 2.43 0.33
C ILE A 51 -5.35 3.67 -0.44
N VAL A 52 -4.96 4.73 0.28
CA VAL A 52 -4.46 5.98 -0.34
C VAL A 52 -3.22 5.70 -1.19
N PHE A 53 -2.29 4.88 -0.70
CA PHE A 53 -1.11 4.48 -1.44
C PHE A 53 -1.46 3.78 -2.74
N VAL A 54 -2.31 2.74 -2.70
CA VAL A 54 -2.72 2.00 -3.92
C VAL A 54 -3.44 2.92 -4.91
N ALA A 55 -4.37 3.75 -4.43
CA ALA A 55 -5.08 4.70 -5.28
C ALA A 55 -4.11 5.65 -6.00
N ALA A 56 -3.17 6.24 -5.27
CA ALA A 56 -2.17 7.14 -5.84
C ALA A 56 -1.29 6.46 -6.89
N GLN A 57 -0.81 5.24 -6.62
CA GLN A 57 0.05 4.50 -7.55
C GLN A 57 -0.70 4.02 -8.81
N VAL A 58 -1.96 3.62 -8.68
CA VAL A 58 -2.81 3.28 -9.83
C VAL A 58 -3.08 4.52 -10.68
N SER A 59 -3.41 5.66 -10.07
CA SER A 59 -3.58 6.92 -10.79
C SER A 59 -2.31 7.34 -11.52
N LEU A 60 -1.15 7.24 -10.87
CA LEU A 60 0.13 7.56 -11.48
C LEU A 60 0.44 6.62 -12.66
N GLY A 61 0.22 5.31 -12.50
CA GLY A 61 0.38 4.35 -13.61
C GLY A 61 -0.58 4.63 -14.77
N ALA A 62 -1.84 5.01 -14.49
CA ALA A 62 -2.80 5.39 -15.51
C ALA A 62 -2.35 6.65 -16.27
N LEU A 63 -1.82 7.66 -15.57
CA LEU A 63 -1.25 8.85 -16.21
C LEU A 63 -0.06 8.48 -17.10
N VAL A 64 0.88 7.67 -16.61
CA VAL A 64 2.02 7.21 -17.43
C VAL A 64 1.53 6.47 -18.68
N TRP A 65 0.47 5.65 -18.57
CA TRP A 65 -0.12 4.96 -19.72
C TRP A 65 -0.74 5.94 -20.74
N ILE A 66 -1.54 6.90 -20.27
CA ILE A 66 -2.23 7.88 -21.12
C ILE A 66 -1.25 8.80 -21.84
N TYR A 67 -0.18 9.22 -21.16
CA TYR A 67 0.79 10.18 -21.68
C TYR A 67 2.04 9.51 -22.27
N ARG A 68 2.06 8.18 -22.47
CA ARG A 68 3.25 7.46 -22.92
C ARG A 68 3.74 7.83 -24.33
N ASP A 69 2.84 8.30 -25.18
CA ASP A 69 3.05 8.56 -26.61
C ASP A 69 3.15 10.08 -26.92
N ARG A 70 3.06 10.94 -25.89
CA ARG A 70 3.22 12.41 -25.97
C ARG A 70 4.59 12.82 -25.44
#